data_AF-A0A5F8MPY0-F1
#
_entry.id   AF-A0A5F8MPY0-F1
#
_cell.length_a   1.000
_cell.length_b   1.000
_cell.length_c   1.000
_cell.angle_alpha   90.00
_cell.angle_beta   90.00
_cell.angle_gamma   90.00
#
_symmetry.space_group_name_H-M   'P 1'
#
loop_
_entity.id
_entity.type
_entity.pdbx_description
1 polymer ?
#
loop_
_entity_poly.entity_id
_entity_poly.type
_entity_poly.pdbx_seq_one_letter_code
_entity_poly.pdbx_strand_id
1 'polypeptide(L)' 'MLGRLPLPQLLFAAILGIAGGMYIYQPIFEQYSRDQKELKEKVKLLEESEEKGANSA' A
#
# COMPACT_ATOMS: atom_id res chain seq x y z
N MET A 1 0.78 32.23 -22.42
CA MET A 1 2.10 32.53 -21.86
C MET A 1 2.63 31.28 -21.14
N LEU A 2 3.22 30.31 -21.83
CA LEU A 2 4.13 29.38 -21.15
C LEU A 2 5.46 30.11 -21.01
N GLY A 3 5.48 31.13 -20.13
CA GLY A 3 6.74 31.66 -19.65
C GLY A 3 7.49 30.53 -18.95
N ARG A 4 8.82 30.55 -18.98
CA ARG A 4 9.65 29.65 -18.19
C ARG A 4 9.15 29.72 -16.73
N LEU A 5 8.53 28.65 -16.24
CA LEU A 5 8.06 28.65 -14.85
C LEU A 5 9.29 28.88 -13.96
N PRO A 6 9.27 29.88 -13.06
CA PRO A 6 10.33 30.08 -12.11
C PRO A 6 10.54 28.81 -11.29
N LEU A 7 11.80 28.46 -11.02
CA LEU A 7 12.17 27.23 -10.31
C LEU A 7 11.37 26.99 -9.01
N PRO A 8 11.08 28.01 -8.17
CA PRO A 8 10.24 27.81 -6.99
C PRO A 8 8.83 27.31 -7.30
N GLN A 9 8.21 27.77 -8.40
CA GLN A 9 6.88 27.31 -8.80
C GLN A 9 6.90 25.87 -9.29
N LEU A 10 7.95 25.48 -10.02
CA LEU A 10 8.12 24.09 -10.46
C LEU A 10 8.32 23.16 -9.26
N LEU A 11 9.15 23.56 -8.30
CA LEU A 11 9.38 22.79 -7.08
C LEU A 11 8.11 22.67 -6.25
N PHE A 12 7.37 23.76 -6.08
CA PHE A 12 6.10 23.76 -5.36
C PHE A 12 5.07 22.86 -6.05
N ALA A 13 4.95 22.93 -7.38
CA ALA A 13 4.07 22.05 -8.14
C ALA A 13 4.47 20.57 -8.01
N ALA A 14 5.77 20.27 -8.01
CA ALA A 14 6.26 18.91 -7.80
C ALA A 14 5.91 18.39 -6.40
N ILE A 15 6.12 19.21 -5.36
CA ILE A 15 5.76 18.86 -3.98
C ILE A 15 4.24 18.65 -3.86
N LEU A 16 3.43 19.55 -4.41
CA LEU A 16 1.98 19.40 -4.42
C LEU A 16 1.53 18.14 -5.17
N GLY A 17 2.17 17.82 -6.30
CA GLY A 17 1.88 16.59 -7.06
C GLY A 17 2.20 15.33 -6.27
N ILE A 18 3.37 15.28 -5.62
CA ILE A 18 3.79 14.14 -4.78
C ILE A 18 2.87 14.03 -3.55
N ALA A 19 2.66 15.13 -2.83
CA ALA A 19 1.82 15.16 -1.64
C ALA A 19 0.36 14.80 -1.96
N GLY A 20 -0.18 15.32 -3.07
CA GLY A 20 -1.50 14.96 -3.56
C GLY A 20 -1.60 13.49 -3.96
N GLY A 21 -0.61 12.97 -4.68
CA GLY A 21 -0.53 11.55 -5.03
C GLY A 21 -0.48 10.64 -3.80
N MET A 22 0.35 10.98 -2.81
CA MET A 22 0.42 10.26 -1.54
C MET A 22 -0.90 10.34 -0.77
N TYR A 23 -1.53 11.50 -0.70
CA TYR A 23 -2.79 11.69 0.00
C TYR A 23 -3.92 10.82 -0.57
N ILE A 24 -3.99 10.70 -1.90
CA ILE A 24 -4.97 9.84 -2.57
C ILE A 24 -4.61 8.36 -2.46
N TYR A 25 -3.31 8.00 -2.47
CA TYR A 25 -2.88 6.61 -2.41
C TYR A 25 -2.93 6.01 -1.00
N GLN A 26 -2.79 6.83 0.05
CA GLN A 26 -2.82 6.39 1.45
C GLN A 26 -4.05 5.55 1.82
N PRO A 27 -5.30 5.95 1.53
CA PRO A 27 -6.48 5.14 1.89
C PRO A 27 -6.52 3.78 1.16
N ILE A 28 -6.08 3.75 -0.11
CA ILE A 28 -6.03 2.52 -0.91
C ILE A 28 -4.99 1.55 -0.34
N PHE A 29 -3.81 2.10 0.01
CA PHE A 29 -2.73 1.31 0.59
C PHE A 29 -3.10 0.72 1.95
N GLU A 30 -3.88 1.45 2.77
CA GLU A 30 -4.32 0.96 4.08
C GLU A 30 -5.27 -0.25 3.94
N GLN A 31 -6.22 -0.19 3.00
CA GLN A 31 -7.09 -1.34 2.70
C GLN A 31 -6.26 -2.53 2.21
N TYR A 32 -5.38 -2.30 1.23
CA TYR A 32 -4.49 -3.34 0.71
C TYR A 32 -3.62 -3.99 1.80
N SER A 33 -3.08 -3.19 2.73
CA SER A 33 -2.27 -3.69 3.84
C SER A 33 -3.07 -4.59 4.78
N ARG A 34 -4.32 -4.21 5.07
CA ARG A 34 -5.22 -5.01 5.90
C ARG A 34 -5.59 -6.33 5.22
N ASP A 35 -5.94 -6.29 3.94
CA ASP A 35 -6.32 -7.47 3.18
C ASP A 35 -5.15 -8.47 3.08
N GLN A 36 -3.93 -7.97 2.87
CA GLN A 36 -2.73 -8.82 2.89
C GLN A 36 -2.47 -9.46 4.25
N LYS A 37 -2.70 -8.73 5.35
CA LYS A 37 -2.53 -9.27 6.70
C LYS A 37 -3.56 -10.37 6.97
N GLU A 38 -4.81 -10.16 6.60
CA GLU A 38 -5.88 -11.15 6.73
C GLU A 38 -5.59 -12.39 5.88
N LEU A 39 -5.16 -12.21 4.63
CA LEU A 39 -4.80 -13.32 3.75
C LEU A 39 -3.65 -14.14 4.33
N LYS A 40 -2.60 -13.47 4.83
CA LYS A 40 -1.45 -14.13 5.46
C LYS A 40 -1.86 -14.92 6.71
N GLU A 41 -2.79 -14.40 7.50
CA GLU A 41 -3.32 -15.10 8.68
C GLU A 41 -4.12 -16.35 8.28
N LYS A 42 -4.98 -16.24 7.26
CA LYS A 42 -5.73 -17.39 6.73
C LYS A 42 -4.81 -18.48 6.19
N VAL A 43 -3.78 -18.11 5.44
CA VAL A 43 -2.79 -19.08 4.92
C VAL A 43 -2.08 -19.79 6.08
N LYS A 44 -1.64 -19.05 7.10
CA LYS A 44 -0.99 -19.64 8.27
C LYS A 44 -1.91 -20.61 9.03
N LEU A 45 -3.19 -20.28 9.18
CA LEU A 45 -4.17 -21.16 9.84
C LEU A 45 -4.44 -22.45 9.05
N LEU A 46 -4.41 -22.37 7.71
CA LEU A 46 -4.52 -23.54 6.85
C LEU A 46 -3.29 -24.43 7.00
N GLU A 47 -2.09 -23.87 6.94
CA GLU A 47 -0.83 -24.60 7.14
C GLU A 47 -0.80 -25.30 8.50
N GLU A 48 -1.21 -24.63 9.59
CA GLU A 48 -1.27 -25.22 10.93
C GLU A 48 -2.33 -26.34 11.03
N SER A 49 -3.44 -26.21 10.31
CA SER A 49 -4.48 -27.26 10.25
C SER A 49 -4.02 -28.48 9.46
N GLU A 50 -3.29 -28.28 8.36
CA GLU A 50 -2.68 -29.35 7.57
C GLU A 50 -1.58 -30.08 8.36
N GLU A 51 -0.73 -29.35 9.10
CA GLU A 51 0.31 -29.93 9.93
C GLU A 51 -0.27 -30.76 11.09
N LYS A 52 -1.32 -30.26 11.77
CA LYS A 52 -2.02 -31.01 12.82
C LYS A 52 -2.78 -32.22 12.26
N GLY A 53 -3.39 -32.09 11.09
CA GLY A 53 -4.06 -33.19 10.39
C GLY A 53 -3.09 -34.30 9.99
N ALA A 54 -1.90 -33.92 9.49
CA ALA A 54 -0.87 -34.86 9.08
C ALA A 54 -0.17 -35.56 10.26
N ASN A 55 0.02 -34.88 11.40
CA ASN A 55 0.65 -35.48 12.59
C ASN A 55 -0.33 -36.30 13.46
N SER A 56 -1.63 -36.31 13.11
CA SER A 56 -2.65 -37.12 13.79
C SER A 56 -3.05 -38.38 13.00
N ALA A 57 -2.46 -38.59 11.83
CA ALA A 57 -2.64 -39.78 10.98
C ALA A 57 -1.40 -40.68 11.06
#